data_AF-J4IAQ5-F1
#
_entry.id   AF-J4IAQ5-F1
#
_cell.length_a   1.000
_cell.length_b   1.000
_cell.length_c   1.000
_cell.angle_alpha   90.00
_cell.angle_beta   90.00
_cell.angle_gamma   90.00
#
_symmetry.space_group_name_H-M   'P 1'
#
loop_
_entity.id
_entity.type
_entity.pdbx_description
1 polymer ?
#
loop_
_entity_poly.entity_id
_entity_poly.type
_entity_poly.pdbx_seq_one_letter_code
_entity_poly.pdbx_strand_id
1 'polypeptide(L)'
;MDGGRANISDKEYETYHQRFRRIFRYGSGEPPPTHYLPGNHDIGMIYNEFFVTQRLGTSVWFSDRADERYTSHFGPQNQIIDVENHTLVLIDAPSLVEEEEERTYRGQTYELWAAHNPKGTVAFLRSLGSQQHSLSTVLFTHIPLARPDDAPCGPLRERGTIRSGRGFGYQNTLAPQTSQFLLQTTRPSLVLSGDDHDYCEYEHTYNDIVTETLVNVTEVTVKTFSMAMGVRIPGFELLSLSPNTQSSVEAVATSPCFLPDQLGIYLSTYVPFVIFSLLLLFVSNAHRVRTRGRFVSWAPLPLWLQSLPRGCAVTARGRRLRVTFPLQELVDVDRDETVFATKTESRMRARRGLLHGWLAEVVRVAWMPLICFVIIAWHVS
;
A
#
# COMPACT_ATOMS: atom_id res chain seq x y z
N MET A 1 1.99 1.80 5.66
CA MET A 1 2.79 2.82 6.36
C MET A 1 1.73 3.75 6.93
N ASP A 2 1.59 3.81 8.26
CA ASP A 2 0.41 4.42 8.92
C ASP A 2 0.72 5.48 10.00
N GLY A 3 2.00 5.81 10.21
CA GLY A 3 2.49 6.47 11.41
C GLY A 3 3.13 7.84 11.20
N GLY A 4 2.91 8.51 10.06
CA GLY A 4 3.52 9.82 9.77
C GLY A 4 3.16 10.87 10.83
N ARG A 5 1.90 10.85 11.27
CA ARG A 5 1.36 11.73 12.31
C ARG A 5 1.77 11.39 13.74
N ALA A 6 2.35 10.20 13.97
CA ALA A 6 2.49 9.67 15.31
C ALA A 6 3.45 10.49 16.17
N ASN A 7 3.18 10.56 17.48
CA ASN A 7 4.09 11.15 18.46
C ASN A 7 5.29 10.22 18.74
N ILE A 8 6.20 10.17 17.76
CA ILE A 8 7.43 9.39 17.77
C ILE A 8 8.66 10.30 17.68
N SER A 9 9.84 9.77 17.98
CA SER A 9 11.10 10.51 17.84
C SER A 9 11.42 10.83 16.37
N ASP A 10 12.14 11.92 16.10
CA ASP A 10 12.56 12.26 14.74
C ASP A 10 13.38 11.15 14.06
N LYS A 11 14.18 10.41 14.85
CA LYS A 11 14.96 9.27 14.35
C LYS A 11 14.06 8.14 13.85
N GLU A 12 12.96 7.89 14.56
CA GLU A 12 11.99 6.86 14.19
C GLU A 12 11.19 7.30 12.96
N TYR A 13 10.77 8.57 12.91
CA TYR A 13 10.15 9.15 11.72
C TYR A 13 11.06 9.04 10.49
N GLU A 14 12.35 9.36 10.63
CA GLU A 14 13.30 9.28 9.52
C GLU A 14 13.51 7.82 9.05
N THR A 15 13.51 6.86 9.98
CA THR A 15 13.54 5.43 9.61
C THR A 15 12.30 5.04 8.80
N TYR A 16 11.14 5.56 9.19
CA TYR A 16 9.88 5.34 8.50
C TYR A 16 9.85 5.99 7.11
N HIS A 17 10.33 7.22 6.99
CA HIS A 17 10.49 7.92 5.70
C HIS A 17 11.49 7.20 4.78
N GLN A 18 12.63 6.74 5.30
CA GLN A 18 13.59 5.95 4.51
C GLN A 18 12.98 4.64 3.98
N ARG A 19 12.11 4.00 4.78
CA ARG A 19 11.36 2.83 4.32
C ARG A 19 10.42 3.19 3.17
N PHE A 20 9.71 4.32 3.26
CA PHE A 20 8.87 4.82 2.17
C PHE A 20 9.68 5.01 0.88
N ARG A 21 10.81 5.72 0.95
CA ARG A 21 11.70 5.97 -0.19
C ARG A 21 12.28 4.69 -0.79
N ARG A 22 12.50 3.64 0.02
CA ARG A 22 12.97 2.33 -0.45
C ARG A 22 11.89 1.59 -1.23
N ILE A 23 10.65 1.63 -0.76
CA ILE A 23 9.49 0.97 -1.40
C ILE A 23 9.22 1.62 -2.76
N PHE A 24 9.15 2.95 -2.79
CA PHE A 24 8.87 3.74 -4.00
C PHE A 24 10.15 4.22 -4.68
N ARG A 25 11.20 3.40 -4.67
CA ARG A 25 12.46 3.72 -5.34
C ARG A 25 12.27 3.73 -6.86
N TYR A 26 12.84 4.73 -7.50
CA TYR A 26 12.92 4.77 -8.96
C TYR A 26 14.07 3.86 -9.43
N GLY A 27 13.99 3.40 -10.68
CA GLY A 27 15.06 2.62 -11.32
C GLY A 27 16.34 3.42 -11.52
N SER A 28 17.25 2.93 -12.37
CA SER A 28 18.54 3.58 -12.65
C SER A 28 18.46 4.86 -13.51
N GLY A 29 17.32 5.54 -13.54
CA GLY A 29 17.08 6.78 -14.27
C GLY A 29 16.76 7.94 -13.33
N GLU A 30 16.62 9.14 -13.90
CA GLU A 30 16.13 10.28 -13.14
C GLU A 30 14.69 10.01 -12.66
N PRO A 31 14.38 10.31 -11.39
CA PRO A 31 13.04 10.15 -10.87
C PRO A 31 12.08 11.11 -11.60
N PRO A 32 10.91 10.65 -12.08
CA PRO A 32 9.90 11.55 -12.63
C PRO A 32 9.45 12.56 -11.55
N PRO A 33 9.01 13.76 -11.97
CA PRO A 33 8.35 14.70 -11.06
C PRO A 33 7.26 13.98 -10.27
N THR A 34 7.34 14.08 -8.95
CA THR A 34 6.43 13.38 -8.04
C THR A 34 5.92 14.38 -7.01
N HIS A 35 4.60 14.48 -6.95
CA HIS A 35 3.89 15.36 -6.04
C HIS A 35 3.16 14.51 -5.02
N TYR A 36 3.24 14.92 -3.77
CA TYR A 36 2.61 14.24 -2.65
C TYR A 36 1.49 15.11 -2.09
N LEU A 37 0.41 14.47 -1.67
CA LEU A 37 -0.69 15.10 -0.97
C LEU A 37 -0.84 14.43 0.39
N PRO A 38 -0.93 15.18 1.51
CA PRO A 38 -0.99 14.57 2.83
C PRO A 38 -2.35 13.90 3.04
N GLY A 39 -2.31 12.71 3.63
CA GLY A 39 -3.49 12.07 4.20
C GLY A 39 -3.60 12.26 5.70
N ASN A 40 -4.71 11.78 6.24
CA ASN A 40 -4.94 11.78 7.68
C ASN A 40 -3.84 11.03 8.45
N HIS A 41 -3.20 10.01 7.87
CA HIS A 41 -2.11 9.26 8.49
C HIS A 41 -0.73 9.95 8.46
N ASP A 42 -0.60 11.02 7.68
CA ASP A 42 0.65 11.77 7.52
C ASP A 42 0.75 12.93 8.51
N ILE A 43 -0.31 13.75 8.57
CA ILE A 43 -0.32 14.98 9.40
C ILE A 43 -1.33 14.92 10.55
N GLY A 44 -2.27 13.96 10.52
CA GLY A 44 -3.28 13.80 11.56
C GLY A 44 -4.49 14.71 11.34
N MET A 45 -5.49 14.50 12.19
CA MET A 45 -6.59 15.45 12.43
C MET A 45 -6.89 15.42 13.92
N ILE A 46 -6.77 16.55 14.61
CA ILE A 46 -7.06 16.70 16.02
C ILE A 46 -8.57 16.95 16.18
N TYR A 47 -9.37 15.93 15.88
CA TYR A 47 -10.78 15.93 16.25
C TYR A 47 -10.94 15.38 17.66
N ASN A 48 -11.54 16.16 18.56
CA ASN A 48 -12.10 15.59 19.78
C ASN A 48 -13.30 16.39 20.30
N GLU A 49 -14.50 15.87 20.04
CA GLU A 49 -15.78 16.29 20.63
C GLU A 49 -15.78 16.25 22.18
N PHE A 50 -14.74 15.65 22.79
CA PHE A 50 -14.57 15.54 24.24
C PHE A 50 -13.45 16.42 24.85
N PHE A 51 -12.71 17.21 24.06
CA PHE A 51 -11.58 18.02 24.56
C PHE A 51 -11.62 19.49 24.14
N VAL A 52 -12.74 20.17 24.45
CA VAL A 52 -12.76 21.62 24.66
C VAL A 52 -11.83 22.06 25.82
N THR A 53 -11.16 21.12 26.52
CA THR A 53 -10.28 21.36 27.68
C THR A 53 -8.86 20.80 27.55
N GLN A 54 -8.22 20.89 26.37
CA GLN A 54 -6.75 20.96 26.30
C GLN A 54 -6.28 22.11 25.40
N ARG A 55 -6.40 23.33 25.94
CA ARG A 55 -5.68 24.54 25.49
C ARG A 55 -4.16 24.44 25.74
N LEU A 56 -3.53 23.33 25.35
CA LEU A 56 -2.08 23.14 25.43
C LEU A 56 -1.48 22.62 24.12
N GLY A 57 -2.26 22.41 23.06
CA GLY A 57 -1.72 22.18 21.71
C GLY A 57 -0.91 20.90 21.54
N THR A 58 -0.99 19.95 22.48
CA THR A 58 -0.22 18.70 22.42
C THR A 58 -1.16 17.51 22.45
N SER A 59 -1.30 16.82 21.32
CA SER A 59 -1.88 15.47 21.31
C SER A 59 -0.84 14.49 21.87
N VAL A 60 -1.25 13.57 22.74
CA VAL A 60 -0.36 12.49 23.20
C VAL A 60 -0.06 11.53 22.05
N TRP A 61 -0.97 11.42 21.08
CA TRP A 61 -0.92 10.46 19.99
C TRP A 61 -0.38 11.04 18.69
N PHE A 62 -0.63 12.33 18.45
CA PHE A 62 -0.20 13.04 17.25
C PHE A 62 0.93 14.01 17.58
N SER A 63 1.97 14.01 16.75
CA SER A 63 3.11 14.90 16.92
C SER A 63 2.73 16.33 16.53
N ASP A 64 3.12 17.29 17.35
CA ASP A 64 3.13 18.73 17.05
C ASP A 64 4.07 19.09 15.87
N ARG A 65 4.91 18.15 15.44
CA ARG A 65 5.84 18.30 14.31
C ARG A 65 5.39 17.57 13.06
N ALA A 66 4.18 17.01 13.01
CA ALA A 66 3.71 16.24 11.87
C ALA A 66 3.74 17.06 10.57
N ASP A 67 3.25 18.31 10.59
CA ASP A 67 3.27 19.22 9.43
C ASP A 67 4.69 19.58 8.97
N GLU A 68 5.58 19.91 9.92
CA GLU A 68 6.98 20.24 9.64
C GLU A 68 7.70 19.04 9.02
N ARG A 69 7.50 17.86 9.59
CA ARG A 69 8.06 16.60 9.09
C ARG A 69 7.52 16.26 7.71
N TYR A 70 6.21 16.38 7.49
CA TYR A 70 5.64 16.16 6.16
C TYR A 70 6.25 17.12 5.14
N THR A 71 6.19 18.42 5.43
CA THR A 71 6.62 19.47 4.49
C THR A 71 8.10 19.36 4.13
N SER A 72 8.95 19.03 5.10
CA SER A 72 10.40 18.86 4.87
C SER A 72 10.78 17.66 4.00
N HIS A 73 9.91 16.65 3.88
CA HIS A 73 10.21 15.41 3.15
C HIS A 73 9.38 15.23 1.86
N PHE A 74 8.16 15.75 1.84
CA PHE A 74 7.17 15.54 0.79
C PHE A 74 6.78 16.82 0.05
N GLY A 75 7.14 17.99 0.58
CA GLY A 75 6.85 19.29 -0.03
C GLY A 75 5.57 19.94 0.52
N PRO A 76 5.10 21.02 -0.12
CA PRO A 76 3.95 21.78 0.37
C PRO A 76 2.67 20.94 0.42
N GLN A 77 1.84 21.16 1.43
CA GLN A 77 0.60 20.42 1.63
C GLN A 77 -0.49 20.77 0.61
N ASN A 78 -0.58 22.06 0.25
CA ASN A 78 -1.44 22.58 -0.82
C ASN A 78 -0.58 22.94 -2.03
N GLN A 79 -0.97 22.51 -3.24
CA GLN A 79 -0.17 22.73 -4.46
C GLN A 79 -1.04 23.09 -5.67
N ILE A 80 -0.45 23.86 -6.58
CA ILE A 80 -0.98 24.14 -7.92
C ILE A 80 0.10 23.73 -8.91
N ILE A 81 -0.24 22.87 -9.87
CA ILE A 81 0.71 22.34 -10.83
C ILE A 81 0.09 22.44 -12.22
N ASP A 82 0.72 23.18 -13.13
CA ASP A 82 0.27 23.28 -14.51
C ASP A 82 0.95 22.21 -15.38
N VAL A 83 0.14 21.42 -16.09
CA VAL A 83 0.59 20.34 -16.97
C VAL A 83 -0.27 20.34 -18.24
N GLU A 84 0.34 20.52 -19.42
CA GLU A 84 -0.31 20.35 -20.74
C GLU A 84 -1.71 21.00 -20.84
N ASN A 85 -1.82 22.31 -20.59
CA ASN A 85 -3.08 23.07 -20.56
C ASN A 85 -4.12 22.64 -19.50
N HIS A 86 -3.68 21.95 -18.46
CA HIS A 86 -4.47 21.62 -17.28
C HIS A 86 -3.82 22.19 -16.03
N THR A 87 -4.63 22.47 -15.03
CA THR A 87 -4.17 22.83 -13.69
C THR A 87 -4.57 21.73 -12.72
N LEU A 88 -3.59 21.12 -12.08
CA LEU A 88 -3.78 20.16 -11.00
C LEU A 88 -3.78 20.90 -9.68
N VAL A 89 -4.87 20.81 -8.93
CA VAL A 89 -5.03 21.46 -7.62
C VAL A 89 -5.03 20.37 -6.55
N LEU A 90 -3.99 20.34 -5.73
CA LEU A 90 -3.83 19.37 -4.63
C LEU A 90 -4.16 20.07 -3.31
N ILE A 91 -5.16 19.57 -2.59
CA ILE A 91 -5.68 20.17 -1.37
C ILE A 91 -5.41 19.31 -0.14
N ASP A 92 -4.84 19.95 0.88
CA ASP A 92 -4.71 19.42 2.23
C ASP A 92 -6.09 19.29 2.89
N ALA A 93 -6.71 18.13 2.68
CA ALA A 93 -8.02 17.82 3.21
C ALA A 93 -8.03 17.67 4.74
N PRO A 94 -7.04 17.02 5.40
CA PRO A 94 -6.98 16.98 6.87
C PRO A 94 -7.02 18.38 7.52
N SER A 95 -6.17 19.31 7.09
CA SER A 95 -6.19 20.66 7.65
C SER A 95 -7.45 21.44 7.26
N LEU A 96 -8.03 21.20 6.08
CA LEU A 96 -9.31 21.80 5.70
C LEU A 96 -10.46 21.37 6.63
N VAL A 97 -10.47 20.11 7.08
CA VAL A 97 -11.47 19.61 8.05
C VAL A 97 -11.35 20.35 9.38
N GLU A 98 -10.13 20.50 9.91
CA GLU A 98 -9.90 21.23 11.17
C GLU A 98 -10.28 22.71 11.06
N GLU A 99 -9.86 23.37 9.99
CA GLU A 99 -10.20 24.77 9.73
C GLU A 99 -11.71 24.97 9.62
N GLU A 100 -12.41 24.05 8.94
CA GLU A 100 -13.85 24.14 8.77
C GLU A 100 -14.60 24.01 10.10
N GLU A 101 -14.15 23.10 10.96
CA GLU A 101 -14.74 22.91 12.27
C GLU A 101 -14.57 24.17 13.13
N GLU A 102 -13.35 24.70 13.22
CA GLU A 102 -13.09 25.92 13.99
C GLU A 102 -13.85 27.13 13.42
N ARG A 103 -13.85 27.29 12.10
CA ARG A 103 -14.57 28.35 11.41
C ARG A 103 -16.06 28.30 11.73
N THR A 104 -16.66 27.11 11.64
CA THR A 104 -18.08 26.88 11.91
C THR A 104 -18.40 27.10 13.39
N TYR A 105 -17.56 26.60 14.30
CA TYR A 105 -17.70 26.81 15.74
C TYR A 105 -17.70 28.30 16.12
N ARG A 106 -16.87 29.10 15.44
CA ARG A 106 -16.79 30.56 15.64
C ARG A 106 -17.83 31.34 14.84
N GLY A 107 -18.65 30.69 14.02
CA GLY A 107 -19.64 31.33 13.15
C GLY A 107 -19.03 32.31 12.14
N GLN A 108 -17.79 32.06 11.68
CA GLN A 108 -17.09 32.95 10.75
C GLN A 108 -17.39 32.58 9.30
N THR A 109 -17.41 33.56 8.40
CA THR A 109 -17.44 33.30 6.95
C THR A 109 -16.06 32.83 6.46
N TYR A 110 -16.00 32.21 5.27
CA TYR A 110 -14.72 31.82 4.66
C TYR A 110 -13.79 33.01 4.42
N GLU A 111 -14.33 34.18 4.08
CA GLU A 111 -13.55 35.40 3.87
C GLU A 111 -12.88 35.88 5.15
N LEU A 112 -13.65 35.93 6.24
CA LEU A 112 -13.13 36.36 7.54
C LEU A 112 -12.11 35.36 8.09
N TRP A 113 -12.37 34.07 7.91
CA TRP A 113 -11.43 33.01 8.32
C TRP A 113 -10.12 33.08 7.55
N ALA A 114 -10.18 33.21 6.21
CA ALA A 114 -9.00 33.34 5.36
C ALA A 114 -8.16 34.58 5.71
N ALA A 115 -8.80 35.70 6.06
CA ALA A 115 -8.10 36.92 6.47
C ALA A 115 -7.33 36.74 7.79
N HIS A 116 -7.89 35.97 8.74
CA HIS A 116 -7.22 35.67 10.01
C HIS A 116 -6.17 34.54 9.90
N ASN A 117 -6.35 33.63 8.94
CA ASN A 117 -5.49 32.46 8.74
C ASN A 117 -4.88 32.46 7.32
N PRO A 118 -4.03 33.44 6.97
CA PRO A 118 -3.57 33.64 5.59
C PRO A 118 -2.67 32.52 5.05
N LYS A 119 -2.22 31.59 5.91
CA LYS A 119 -1.42 30.42 5.53
C LYS A 119 -2.23 29.12 5.48
N GLY A 120 -3.51 29.17 5.85
CA GLY A 120 -4.39 28.02 5.93
C GLY A 120 -4.91 27.55 4.56
N THR A 121 -5.47 26.36 4.54
CA THR A 121 -6.05 25.74 3.34
C THR A 121 -7.25 26.54 2.82
N VAL A 122 -8.08 27.12 3.71
CA VAL A 122 -9.18 27.99 3.27
C VAL A 122 -8.66 29.25 2.56
N ALA A 123 -7.59 29.87 3.08
CA ALA A 123 -6.99 31.04 2.44
C ALA A 123 -6.35 30.68 1.09
N PHE A 124 -5.68 29.53 1.00
CA PHE A 124 -5.18 28.98 -0.26
C PHE A 124 -6.30 28.81 -1.29
N LEU A 125 -7.40 28.15 -0.93
CA LEU A 125 -8.56 27.95 -1.82
C LEU A 125 -9.14 29.29 -2.29
N ARG A 126 -9.29 30.27 -1.39
CA ARG A 126 -9.77 31.61 -1.75
C ARG A 126 -8.86 32.32 -2.75
N SER A 127 -7.55 32.06 -2.71
CA SER A 127 -6.61 32.60 -3.68
C SER A 127 -6.77 32.00 -5.09
N LEU A 128 -7.33 30.79 -5.20
CA LEU A 128 -7.68 30.17 -6.48
C LEU A 128 -8.94 30.80 -7.08
N GLY A 129 -9.98 31.00 -6.26
CA GLY A 129 -11.25 31.58 -6.72
C GLY A 129 -11.12 33.02 -7.25
N SER A 130 -10.07 33.75 -6.86
CA SER A 130 -9.76 35.07 -7.41
C SER A 130 -8.93 35.03 -8.69
N GLN A 131 -8.34 33.89 -9.02
CA GLN A 131 -7.59 33.69 -10.26
C GLN A 131 -8.52 33.07 -11.32
N GLN A 132 -8.63 33.74 -12.47
CA GLN A 132 -9.34 33.17 -13.61
C GLN A 132 -8.47 32.09 -14.24
N HIS A 133 -8.61 30.85 -13.78
CA HIS A 133 -7.98 29.69 -14.40
C HIS A 133 -8.57 29.52 -15.81
N SER A 134 -7.76 29.79 -16.83
CA SER A 134 -8.11 29.58 -18.25
C SER A 134 -8.00 28.11 -18.66
N LEU A 135 -7.42 27.27 -17.79
CA LEU A 135 -7.11 25.86 -18.02
C LEU A 135 -8.15 24.95 -17.33
N SER A 136 -8.31 23.73 -17.83
CA SER A 136 -9.18 22.74 -17.21
C SER A 136 -8.57 22.25 -15.90
N THR A 137 -9.32 22.34 -14.80
CA THR A 137 -8.83 21.99 -13.46
C THR A 137 -9.12 20.53 -13.11
N VAL A 138 -8.13 19.80 -12.60
CA VAL A 138 -8.31 18.50 -11.94
C VAL A 138 -8.02 18.67 -10.45
N LEU A 139 -8.99 18.33 -9.62
CA LEU A 139 -8.90 18.47 -8.16
C LEU A 139 -8.43 17.15 -7.53
N PHE A 140 -7.46 17.23 -6.64
CA PHE A 140 -6.97 16.12 -5.83
C PHE A 140 -7.21 16.42 -4.35
N THR A 141 -7.82 15.48 -3.63
CA THR A 141 -8.09 15.57 -2.20
C THR A 141 -7.86 14.21 -1.55
N HIS A 142 -7.24 14.11 -0.38
CA HIS A 142 -7.14 12.80 0.29
C HIS A 142 -8.53 12.32 0.75
N ILE A 143 -9.32 13.19 1.37
CA ILE A 143 -10.66 12.86 1.90
C ILE A 143 -11.71 13.04 0.78
N PRO A 144 -12.55 12.02 0.52
CA PRO A 144 -13.63 12.11 -0.46
C PRO A 144 -14.63 13.24 -0.21
N LEU A 145 -15.26 13.75 -1.27
CA LEU A 145 -16.33 14.75 -1.14
C LEU A 145 -17.61 14.14 -0.55
N ALA A 146 -18.41 15.01 0.06
CA ALA A 146 -19.69 14.66 0.66
C ALA A 146 -20.64 14.03 -0.35
N ARG A 147 -21.28 12.92 0.03
CA ARG A 147 -22.27 12.21 -0.76
C ARG A 147 -23.29 11.51 0.15
N PRO A 148 -24.47 11.12 -0.36
CA PRO A 148 -25.39 10.27 0.39
C PRO A 148 -24.72 8.95 0.82
N ASP A 149 -25.03 8.48 2.03
CA ASP A 149 -24.44 7.27 2.63
C ASP A 149 -24.67 6.00 1.78
N ASP A 150 -25.76 5.95 1.03
CA ASP A 150 -26.16 4.83 0.17
C ASP A 150 -25.84 5.05 -1.32
N ALA A 151 -25.11 6.12 -1.64
CA ALA A 151 -24.70 6.42 -3.00
C ALA A 151 -23.88 5.28 -3.60
N PRO A 152 -24.24 4.79 -4.80
CA PRO A 152 -23.51 3.70 -5.46
C PRO A 152 -22.13 4.18 -5.90
N CYS A 153 -21.13 3.29 -5.78
CA CYS A 153 -19.73 3.54 -6.14
C CYS A 153 -19.33 3.05 -7.54
N GLY A 154 -20.31 2.68 -8.37
CA GLY A 154 -20.07 2.02 -9.64
C GLY A 154 -19.66 0.54 -9.51
N PRO A 155 -19.48 -0.16 -10.65
CA PRO A 155 -19.30 -1.61 -10.69
C PRO A 155 -17.90 -2.10 -10.26
N LEU A 156 -16.93 -1.19 -10.12
CA LEU A 156 -15.54 -1.52 -9.79
C LEU A 156 -15.24 -1.50 -8.29
N ARG A 157 -16.18 -1.02 -7.46
CA ARG A 157 -16.13 -1.16 -6.00
C ARG A 157 -16.25 -2.62 -5.62
N GLU A 158 -15.41 -3.11 -4.72
CA GLU A 158 -15.50 -4.49 -4.28
C GLU A 158 -16.67 -4.72 -3.32
N ARG A 159 -16.95 -3.76 -2.41
CA ARG A 159 -17.96 -3.90 -1.35
C ARG A 159 -18.52 -2.57 -0.86
N GLY A 160 -19.83 -2.50 -0.67
CA GLY A 160 -20.46 -1.41 0.09
C GLY A 160 -20.41 -0.04 -0.58
N THR A 161 -20.55 1.00 0.23
CA THR A 161 -20.59 2.42 -0.16
C THR A 161 -19.69 3.23 0.78
N ILE A 162 -19.35 4.47 0.40
CA ILE A 162 -18.65 5.39 1.29
C ILE A 162 -19.68 6.10 2.17
N ARG A 163 -19.62 5.83 3.47
CA ARG A 163 -20.53 6.42 4.44
C ARG A 163 -19.85 7.55 5.20
N SER A 164 -20.61 8.62 5.40
CA SER A 164 -20.19 9.71 6.28
C SER A 164 -19.88 9.16 7.68
N GLY A 165 -18.79 9.62 8.26
CA GLY A 165 -18.29 9.11 9.52
C GLY A 165 -17.03 9.84 9.93
N ARG A 166 -16.85 10.02 11.23
CA ARG A 166 -15.67 10.65 11.81
C ARG A 166 -15.32 10.00 13.13
N GLY A 167 -14.07 10.14 13.53
CA GLY A 167 -13.58 9.67 14.81
C GLY A 167 -12.19 10.22 15.10
N PHE A 168 -11.46 9.55 15.99
CA PHE A 168 -10.15 9.99 16.40
C PHE A 168 -9.14 9.95 15.23
N GLY A 169 -8.80 11.11 14.67
CA GLY A 169 -7.84 11.24 13.58
C GLY A 169 -8.34 10.81 12.20
N TYR A 170 -9.65 10.73 11.97
CA TYR A 170 -10.20 10.41 10.65
C TYR A 170 -11.58 11.02 10.42
N GLN A 171 -11.88 11.27 9.14
CA GLN A 171 -13.18 11.66 8.63
C GLN A 171 -13.31 11.08 7.21
N ASN A 172 -14.33 10.26 6.98
CA ASN A 172 -14.48 9.46 5.76
C ASN A 172 -14.91 10.29 4.54
N THR A 173 -15.60 11.42 4.76
CA THR A 173 -16.04 12.34 3.71
C THR A 173 -16.01 13.77 4.24
N LEU A 174 -15.69 14.75 3.40
CA LEU A 174 -15.81 16.17 3.74
C LEU A 174 -17.26 16.53 4.09
N ALA A 175 -17.46 17.62 4.83
CA ALA A 175 -18.82 18.11 5.10
C ALA A 175 -19.49 18.61 3.80
N PRO A 176 -20.82 18.54 3.68
CA PRO A 176 -21.53 18.98 2.47
C PRO A 176 -21.22 20.41 2.05
N GLN A 177 -21.16 21.33 3.01
CA GLN A 177 -20.86 22.74 2.78
C GLN A 177 -19.42 22.95 2.32
N THR A 178 -18.47 22.21 2.89
CA THR A 178 -17.06 22.23 2.49
C THR A 178 -16.88 21.68 1.08
N SER A 179 -17.59 20.61 0.74
CA SER A 179 -17.55 20.01 -0.60
C SER A 179 -18.08 20.98 -1.65
N GLN A 180 -19.21 21.64 -1.36
CA GLN A 180 -19.77 22.68 -2.24
C GLN A 180 -18.83 23.88 -2.37
N PHE A 181 -18.25 24.36 -1.27
CA PHE A 181 -17.24 25.42 -1.29
C PHE A 181 -16.04 25.05 -2.17
N LEU A 182 -15.56 23.81 -2.06
CA LEU A 182 -14.41 23.32 -2.83
C LEU A 182 -14.73 23.25 -4.32
N LEU A 183 -15.88 22.68 -4.69
CA LEU A 183 -16.34 22.57 -6.08
C LEU A 183 -16.58 23.94 -6.71
N GLN A 184 -17.26 24.85 -6.00
CA GLN A 184 -17.54 26.21 -6.48
C GLN A 184 -16.27 27.04 -6.64
N THR A 185 -15.27 26.83 -5.78
CA THR A 185 -14.03 27.59 -5.81
C THR A 185 -13.08 27.09 -6.90
N THR A 186 -12.96 25.77 -7.04
CA THR A 186 -11.98 25.15 -7.95
C THR A 186 -12.53 24.88 -9.35
N ARG A 187 -13.86 24.80 -9.49
CA ARG A 187 -14.60 24.50 -10.73
C ARG A 187 -13.96 23.36 -11.54
N PRO A 188 -13.78 22.17 -10.94
CA PRO A 188 -12.99 21.10 -11.55
C PRO A 188 -13.77 20.38 -12.66
N SER A 189 -13.03 19.85 -13.64
CA SER A 189 -13.57 18.91 -14.64
C SER A 189 -13.52 17.46 -14.17
N LEU A 190 -12.70 17.15 -13.16
CA LEU A 190 -12.55 15.84 -12.53
C LEU A 190 -12.07 16.01 -11.09
N VAL A 191 -12.57 15.17 -10.19
CA VAL A 191 -12.06 15.04 -8.80
C VAL A 191 -11.45 13.65 -8.61
N LEU A 192 -10.23 13.59 -8.08
CA LEU A 192 -9.57 12.36 -7.66
C LEU A 192 -9.40 12.38 -6.13
N SER A 193 -9.95 11.38 -5.45
CA SER A 193 -9.88 11.27 -4.00
C SER A 193 -9.26 9.97 -3.49
N GLY A 194 -8.90 9.91 -2.20
CA GLY A 194 -8.31 8.74 -1.55
C GLY A 194 -9.12 8.26 -0.34
N ASP A 195 -8.42 7.96 0.75
CA ASP A 195 -8.92 7.56 2.08
C ASP A 195 -9.76 6.26 2.18
N ASP A 196 -10.81 6.06 1.36
CA ASP A 196 -11.71 4.89 1.44
C ASP A 196 -11.03 3.54 1.09
N HIS A 197 -9.84 3.61 0.49
CA HIS A 197 -9.00 2.50 0.03
C HIS A 197 -9.54 1.71 -1.17
N ASP A 198 -10.82 1.81 -1.52
CA ASP A 198 -11.39 1.11 -2.68
C ASP A 198 -11.91 2.08 -3.75
N TYR A 199 -12.17 1.58 -4.96
CA TYR A 199 -12.65 2.36 -6.08
C TYR A 199 -14.08 2.82 -5.84
N CYS A 200 -14.34 4.11 -5.94
CA CYS A 200 -15.70 4.63 -5.92
C CYS A 200 -15.86 5.77 -6.92
N GLU A 201 -16.79 5.60 -7.86
CA GLU A 201 -17.15 6.64 -8.81
C GLU A 201 -18.49 7.25 -8.42
N TYR A 202 -18.55 8.58 -8.32
CA TYR A 202 -19.76 9.30 -7.94
C TYR A 202 -19.82 10.65 -8.65
N GLU A 203 -21.02 11.05 -9.08
CA GLU A 203 -21.27 12.31 -9.77
C GLU A 203 -21.81 13.36 -8.79
N HIS A 204 -21.07 14.45 -8.63
CA HIS A 204 -21.49 15.60 -7.83
C HIS A 204 -22.17 16.64 -8.68
N THR A 205 -23.13 17.35 -8.07
CA THR A 205 -23.75 18.52 -8.68
C THR A 205 -23.50 19.75 -7.81
N TYR A 206 -23.13 20.85 -8.46
CA TYR A 206 -22.96 22.15 -7.79
C TYR A 206 -23.43 23.27 -8.71
N ASN A 207 -23.79 24.41 -8.11
CA ASN A 207 -24.12 25.60 -8.86
C ASN A 207 -22.84 26.41 -9.11
N ASP A 208 -22.43 26.55 -10.36
CA ASP A 208 -21.31 27.40 -10.74
C ASP A 208 -21.73 28.87 -10.57
N ILE A 209 -21.02 29.58 -9.69
CA ILE A 209 -21.34 30.98 -9.34
C ILE A 209 -21.06 31.93 -10.51
N VAL A 210 -20.19 31.55 -11.45
CA VAL A 210 -19.79 32.37 -12.60
C VAL A 210 -20.79 32.24 -13.74
N THR A 211 -21.21 31.01 -14.06
CA THR A 211 -22.15 30.75 -15.15
C THR A 211 -23.61 30.71 -14.69
N GLU A 212 -23.85 30.67 -13.38
CA GLU A 212 -25.17 30.48 -12.75
C GLU A 212 -25.90 29.22 -13.23
N THR A 213 -25.13 28.17 -13.57
CA THR A 213 -25.65 26.89 -14.06
C THR A 213 -25.30 25.75 -13.13
N LEU A 214 -26.16 24.74 -13.09
CA LEU A 214 -25.82 23.45 -12.50
C LEU A 214 -24.76 22.75 -13.35
N VAL A 215 -23.66 22.38 -12.70
CA VAL A 215 -22.55 21.65 -13.29
C VAL A 215 -22.42 20.30 -12.59
N ASN A 216 -22.20 19.27 -13.38
CA ASN A 216 -21.91 17.94 -12.89
C ASN A 216 -20.42 17.66 -12.99
N VAL A 217 -19.85 17.01 -11.97
CA VAL A 217 -18.45 16.59 -11.97
C VAL A 217 -18.30 15.21 -11.37
N THR A 218 -17.53 14.36 -12.06
CA THR A 218 -17.22 13.02 -11.59
C THR A 218 -16.11 13.09 -10.54
N GLU A 219 -16.32 12.41 -9.42
CA GLU A 219 -15.29 12.06 -8.46
C GLU A 219 -14.96 10.57 -8.60
N VAL A 220 -13.67 10.27 -8.75
CA VAL A 220 -13.11 8.92 -8.64
C VAL A 220 -12.27 8.84 -7.37
N THR A 221 -12.76 8.09 -6.39
CA THR A 221 -11.98 7.68 -5.22
C THR A 221 -11.11 6.51 -5.63
N VAL A 222 -9.79 6.68 -5.54
CA VAL A 222 -8.79 5.74 -6.05
C VAL A 222 -8.51 4.62 -5.06
N LYS A 223 -8.18 3.44 -5.60
CA LYS A 223 -7.79 2.29 -4.78
C LYS A 223 -6.44 2.53 -4.10
N THR A 224 -6.28 1.94 -2.92
CA THR A 224 -4.98 1.88 -2.26
C THR A 224 -4.03 0.91 -2.99
N PHE A 225 -2.72 1.17 -2.91
CA PHE A 225 -1.67 0.23 -3.30
C PHE A 225 -1.50 -0.95 -2.30
N SER A 226 -2.34 -1.03 -1.26
CA SER A 226 -2.23 -2.00 -0.18
C SER A 226 -3.37 -3.02 -0.17
N MET A 227 -3.07 -4.28 0.10
CA MET A 227 -4.09 -5.31 0.38
C MET A 227 -4.66 -5.24 1.82
N ALA A 228 -4.26 -4.24 2.60
CA ALA A 228 -4.76 -4.01 3.94
C ALA A 228 -6.16 -3.36 3.92
N MET A 229 -6.83 -3.33 5.07
CA MET A 229 -8.07 -2.56 5.27
C MET A 229 -9.27 -3.00 4.42
N GLY A 230 -9.31 -4.28 4.04
CA GLY A 230 -10.53 -4.91 3.48
C GLY A 230 -10.64 -4.90 1.96
N VAL A 231 -9.64 -4.38 1.25
CA VAL A 231 -9.54 -4.41 -0.22
C VAL A 231 -8.76 -5.63 -0.67
N ARG A 232 -9.37 -6.45 -1.53
CA ARG A 232 -8.77 -7.69 -2.02
C ARG A 232 -7.81 -7.45 -3.18
N ILE A 233 -8.17 -6.55 -4.09
CA ILE A 233 -7.41 -6.27 -5.30
C ILE A 233 -6.91 -4.83 -5.17
N PRO A 234 -5.66 -4.57 -4.76
CA PRO A 234 -5.13 -3.20 -4.71
C PRO A 234 -5.07 -2.57 -6.11
N GLY A 235 -4.87 -1.27 -6.22
CA GLY A 235 -4.82 -0.61 -7.52
C GLY A 235 -4.31 0.81 -7.48
N PHE A 236 -4.31 1.44 -8.64
CA PHE A 236 -3.99 2.86 -8.85
C PHE A 236 -4.75 3.41 -10.04
N GLU A 237 -4.85 4.73 -10.15
CA GLU A 237 -5.55 5.39 -11.24
C GLU A 237 -4.54 5.96 -12.24
N LEU A 238 -4.74 5.70 -13.54
CA LEU A 238 -3.98 6.33 -14.61
C LEU A 238 -4.76 7.54 -15.14
N LEU A 239 -4.21 8.73 -14.96
CA LEU A 239 -4.74 9.98 -15.50
C LEU A 239 -4.05 10.31 -16.82
N SER A 240 -4.85 10.52 -17.88
CA SER A 240 -4.39 10.97 -19.19
C SER A 240 -4.93 12.37 -19.46
N LEU A 241 -4.03 13.30 -19.80
CA LEU A 241 -4.35 14.70 -20.10
C LEU A 241 -4.05 14.99 -21.57
N SER A 242 -5.04 15.48 -22.31
CA SER A 242 -4.92 15.80 -23.73
C SER A 242 -4.79 17.32 -23.92
N PRO A 243 -3.71 17.82 -24.53
CA PRO A 243 -3.50 19.27 -24.68
C PRO A 243 -4.50 19.94 -25.65
N ASN A 244 -5.32 19.16 -26.38
CA ASN A 244 -6.09 19.63 -27.53
C ASN A 244 -7.60 19.66 -27.25
N THR A 245 -8.12 20.82 -26.84
CA THR A 245 -9.56 21.06 -26.57
C THR A 245 -10.45 21.16 -27.82
N GLN A 246 -9.86 21.06 -29.02
CA GLN A 246 -10.58 21.20 -30.31
C GLN A 246 -11.05 19.86 -30.92
N SER A 247 -10.66 18.73 -30.32
CA SER A 247 -11.08 17.40 -30.78
C SER A 247 -12.27 16.92 -29.94
N SER A 248 -13.16 16.12 -30.50
CA SER A 248 -14.28 15.47 -29.80
C SER A 248 -13.85 14.40 -28.76
N VAL A 249 -12.60 14.47 -28.29
CA VAL A 249 -11.97 13.58 -27.32
C VAL A 249 -11.95 14.31 -25.99
N GLU A 250 -12.41 13.65 -24.93
CA GLU A 250 -12.38 14.19 -23.57
C GLU A 250 -10.97 14.69 -23.23
N ALA A 251 -10.85 15.94 -22.77
CA ALA A 251 -9.56 16.56 -22.45
C ALA A 251 -8.86 15.84 -21.28
N VAL A 252 -9.64 15.20 -20.42
CA VAL A 252 -9.19 14.43 -19.25
C VAL A 252 -9.83 13.04 -19.33
N ALA A 253 -9.03 12.00 -19.21
CA ALA A 253 -9.50 10.62 -19.13
C ALA A 253 -8.80 9.86 -18.00
N THR A 254 -9.52 8.96 -17.34
CA THR A 254 -8.98 8.12 -16.27
C THR A 254 -9.16 6.64 -16.57
N SER A 255 -8.26 5.81 -16.03
CA SER A 255 -8.38 4.35 -16.13
C SER A 255 -7.86 3.67 -14.86
N PRO A 256 -8.69 2.87 -14.17
CA PRO A 256 -8.26 2.11 -13.01
C PRO A 256 -7.36 0.95 -13.42
N CYS A 257 -6.21 0.84 -12.77
CA CYS A 257 -5.22 -0.20 -12.98
C CYS A 257 -5.11 -1.08 -11.73
N PHE A 258 -5.38 -2.38 -11.87
CA PHE A 258 -5.40 -3.31 -10.74
C PHE A 258 -4.06 -4.03 -10.55
N LEU A 259 -3.70 -4.21 -9.28
CA LEU A 259 -2.56 -5.00 -8.83
C LEU A 259 -3.01 -6.45 -8.52
N PRO A 260 -2.08 -7.41 -8.47
CA PRO A 260 -2.43 -8.81 -8.19
C PRO A 260 -3.16 -9.00 -6.85
N ASP A 261 -4.13 -9.93 -6.84
CA ASP A 261 -4.81 -10.41 -5.62
C ASP A 261 -3.85 -11.23 -4.76
N GLN A 262 -3.04 -10.54 -3.96
CA GLN A 262 -2.02 -11.15 -3.13
C GLN A 262 -2.61 -12.13 -2.11
N LEU A 263 -3.79 -11.82 -1.56
CA LEU A 263 -4.48 -12.71 -0.62
C LEU A 263 -4.95 -13.99 -1.33
N GLY A 264 -5.53 -13.87 -2.52
CA GLY A 264 -5.88 -15.01 -3.36
C GLY A 264 -4.67 -15.84 -3.74
N ILE A 265 -3.54 -15.23 -4.08
CA ILE A 265 -2.29 -15.95 -4.33
C ILE A 265 -1.85 -16.75 -3.10
N TYR A 266 -1.89 -16.16 -1.90
CA TYR A 266 -1.57 -16.88 -0.66
C TYR A 266 -2.50 -18.06 -0.41
N LEU A 267 -3.81 -17.84 -0.51
CA LEU A 267 -4.81 -18.84 -0.15
C LEU A 267 -4.97 -19.94 -1.21
N SER A 268 -4.92 -19.60 -2.49
CA SER A 268 -5.17 -20.53 -3.59
C SER A 268 -3.91 -21.16 -4.17
N THR A 269 -2.73 -20.57 -3.95
CA THR A 269 -1.46 -21.12 -4.45
C THR A 269 -0.59 -21.63 -3.30
N TYR A 270 -0.18 -20.75 -2.40
CA TYR A 270 0.82 -21.10 -1.38
C TYR A 270 0.29 -22.09 -0.34
N VAL A 271 -0.93 -21.89 0.19
CA VAL A 271 -1.51 -22.80 1.19
C VAL A 271 -1.66 -24.24 0.65
N PRO A 272 -2.20 -24.48 -0.56
CA PRO A 272 -2.23 -25.82 -1.14
C PRO A 272 -0.85 -26.46 -1.30
N PHE A 273 0.18 -25.70 -1.74
CA PHE A 273 1.54 -26.23 -1.85
C PHE A 273 2.15 -26.59 -0.50
N VAL A 274 1.88 -25.81 0.55
CA VAL A 274 2.29 -26.13 1.92
C VAL A 274 1.61 -27.42 2.39
N ILE A 275 0.29 -27.54 2.21
CA ILE A 275 -0.47 -28.76 2.57
C ILE A 275 0.07 -29.98 1.81
N PHE A 276 0.26 -29.85 0.50
CA PHE A 276 0.80 -30.92 -0.34
C PHE A 276 2.20 -31.34 0.12
N SER A 277 3.07 -30.39 0.45
CA SER A 277 4.41 -30.67 0.98
C SER A 277 4.35 -31.43 2.31
N LEU A 278 3.47 -31.02 3.22
CA LEU A 278 3.26 -31.70 4.50
C LEU A 278 2.72 -33.12 4.32
N LEU A 279 1.80 -33.32 3.37
CA LEU A 279 1.25 -34.63 3.00
C LEU A 279 2.32 -35.54 2.39
N LEU A 280 3.17 -35.02 1.50
CA LEU A 280 4.29 -35.78 0.93
C LEU A 280 5.26 -36.24 2.02
N LEU A 281 5.63 -35.36 2.95
CA LEU A 281 6.47 -35.72 4.10
C LEU A 281 5.79 -36.79 4.97
N PHE A 282 4.47 -36.66 5.20
CA PHE A 282 3.71 -37.65 5.96
C PHE A 282 3.70 -39.01 5.28
N VAL A 283 3.38 -39.07 3.98
CA VAL A 283 3.35 -40.32 3.20
C VAL A 283 4.74 -40.95 3.13
N SER A 284 5.79 -40.15 2.91
CA SER A 284 7.19 -40.60 2.93
C SER A 284 7.56 -41.26 4.26
N ASN A 285 7.26 -40.60 5.38
CA ASN A 285 7.51 -41.15 6.71
C ASN A 285 6.66 -42.40 7.00
N ALA A 286 5.37 -42.40 6.61
CA ALA A 286 4.49 -43.56 6.75
C ALA A 286 5.01 -44.77 5.95
N HIS A 287 5.44 -44.55 4.72
CA HIS A 287 6.07 -45.57 3.88
C HIS A 287 7.34 -46.10 4.54
N ARG A 288 8.22 -45.21 5.04
CA ARG A 288 9.45 -45.58 5.76
C ARG A 288 9.16 -46.46 6.98
N VAL A 289 8.22 -46.06 7.83
CA VAL A 289 7.82 -46.79 9.04
C VAL A 289 7.20 -48.14 8.68
N ARG A 290 6.24 -48.18 7.74
CA ARG A 290 5.56 -49.41 7.31
C ARG A 290 6.53 -50.42 6.69
N THR A 291 7.46 -49.96 5.86
CA THR A 291 8.46 -50.82 5.24
C THR A 291 9.62 -51.17 6.17
N ARG A 292 9.68 -50.60 7.38
CA ARG A 292 10.81 -50.71 8.32
C ARG A 292 12.15 -50.38 7.65
N GLY A 293 12.14 -49.45 6.70
CA GLY A 293 13.32 -49.10 5.92
C GLY A 293 13.80 -50.15 4.90
N ARG A 294 13.07 -51.26 4.69
CA ARG A 294 13.49 -52.35 3.78
C ARG A 294 13.61 -51.95 2.31
N PHE A 295 12.87 -50.93 1.89
CA PHE A 295 12.88 -50.41 0.52
C PHE A 295 13.53 -49.03 0.41
N VAL A 296 14.32 -48.62 1.41
CA VAL A 296 15.10 -47.37 1.37
C VAL A 296 16.46 -47.66 0.69
N SER A 297 16.43 -48.26 -0.50
CA SER A 297 17.45 -47.94 -1.48
C SER A 297 17.04 -46.58 -2.03
N TRP A 298 17.85 -45.55 -1.83
CA TRP A 298 17.63 -44.24 -2.46
C TRP A 298 17.19 -44.47 -3.89
N ALA A 299 15.99 -43.99 -4.26
CA ALA A 299 15.59 -44.00 -5.66
C ALA A 299 16.72 -43.26 -6.40
N PRO A 300 17.41 -43.90 -7.36
CA PRO A 300 18.49 -43.24 -8.06
C PRO A 300 17.92 -41.95 -8.64
N LEU A 301 18.66 -40.84 -8.50
CA LEU A 301 18.28 -39.58 -9.11
C LEU A 301 17.90 -39.86 -10.57
N PRO A 302 16.82 -39.26 -11.11
CA PRO A 302 16.50 -39.36 -12.52
C PRO A 302 17.76 -39.18 -13.38
N LEU A 303 17.93 -39.98 -14.44
CA LEU A 303 19.16 -39.99 -15.27
C LEU A 303 19.62 -38.59 -15.71
N TRP A 304 18.69 -37.66 -15.91
CA TRP A 304 18.97 -36.27 -16.28
C TRP A 304 19.58 -35.42 -15.15
N LEU A 305 19.37 -35.77 -13.88
CA LEU A 305 20.03 -35.15 -12.72
C LEU A 305 21.44 -35.73 -12.51
N GLN A 306 21.70 -36.95 -12.98
CA GLN A 306 23.02 -37.59 -12.92
C GLN A 306 24.00 -37.01 -13.94
N SER A 307 23.49 -36.37 -15.00
CA SER A 307 24.29 -35.77 -16.08
C SER A 307 24.64 -34.29 -15.85
N LEU A 308 24.21 -33.68 -14.74
CA LEU A 308 24.58 -32.30 -14.41
C LEU A 308 26.09 -32.20 -14.09
N PRO A 309 26.78 -31.15 -14.57
CA PRO A 309 28.20 -30.96 -14.30
C PRO A 309 28.48 -30.92 -12.78
N ARG A 310 29.54 -31.59 -12.33
CA ARG A 310 29.99 -31.76 -10.93
C ARG A 310 30.25 -30.44 -10.16
N GLY A 311 30.06 -29.31 -10.80
CA GLY A 311 30.22 -27.96 -10.29
C GLY A 311 30.39 -26.97 -11.45
N CYS A 312 30.11 -25.70 -11.18
CA CYS A 312 30.46 -24.61 -12.10
C CYS A 312 31.58 -23.79 -11.47
N ALA A 313 32.58 -23.41 -12.27
CA ALA A 313 33.61 -22.48 -11.83
C ALA A 313 33.25 -21.08 -12.32
N VAL A 314 32.99 -20.17 -11.39
CA VAL A 314 32.67 -18.78 -11.69
C VAL A 314 33.79 -17.90 -11.14
N THR A 315 34.33 -17.00 -11.95
CA THR A 315 35.37 -16.07 -11.52
C THR A 315 34.72 -14.78 -11.03
N ALA A 316 34.88 -14.45 -9.75
CA ALA A 316 34.40 -13.20 -9.16
C ALA A 316 35.58 -12.46 -8.51
N ARG A 317 35.77 -11.18 -8.89
CA ARG A 317 36.86 -10.31 -8.41
C ARG A 317 38.26 -10.94 -8.54
N GLY A 318 38.55 -11.52 -9.71
CA GLY A 318 39.85 -12.13 -10.00
C GLY A 318 40.13 -13.45 -9.27
N ARG A 319 39.20 -13.94 -8.45
CA ARG A 319 39.30 -15.25 -7.77
C ARG A 319 38.32 -16.23 -8.40
N ARG A 320 38.83 -17.42 -8.73
CA ARG A 320 38.03 -18.52 -9.27
C ARG A 320 37.30 -19.20 -8.11
N LEU A 321 35.99 -19.01 -8.03
CA LEU A 321 35.12 -19.68 -7.06
C LEU A 321 34.55 -20.94 -7.70
N ARG A 322 34.77 -22.09 -7.05
CA ARG A 322 34.18 -23.35 -7.45
C ARG A 322 32.90 -23.54 -6.65
N VAL A 323 31.76 -23.53 -7.31
CA VAL A 323 30.46 -23.81 -6.70
C VAL A 323 30.19 -25.31 -6.83
N THR A 324 30.30 -26.03 -5.72
CA THR A 324 29.94 -27.44 -5.59
C THR A 324 28.51 -27.57 -5.11
N PHE A 325 27.67 -28.31 -5.83
CA PHE A 325 26.29 -28.57 -5.40
C PHE A 325 26.26 -29.63 -4.28
N PRO A 326 25.43 -29.46 -3.23
CA PRO A 326 25.45 -30.28 -2.01
C PRO A 326 24.85 -31.69 -2.18
N LEU A 327 24.43 -32.07 -3.39
CA LEU A 327 23.77 -33.35 -3.66
C LEU A 327 24.70 -34.57 -3.62
N GLN A 328 25.99 -34.40 -3.34
CA GLN A 328 27.01 -35.42 -3.67
C GLN A 328 27.92 -35.91 -2.53
N GLU A 329 27.79 -35.41 -1.29
CA GLU A 329 28.44 -36.07 -0.12
C GLU A 329 27.83 -37.45 0.20
N LEU A 330 26.70 -37.80 -0.43
CA LEU A 330 25.99 -39.07 -0.23
C LEU A 330 26.59 -40.26 -1.00
N VAL A 331 27.56 -40.05 -1.90
CA VAL A 331 28.00 -41.11 -2.85
C VAL A 331 29.33 -41.75 -2.47
N ASP A 332 30.22 -41.08 -1.71
CA ASP A 332 31.62 -41.51 -1.61
C ASP A 332 32.14 -41.79 -0.18
N VAL A 333 31.27 -41.78 0.83
CA VAL A 333 31.65 -42.22 2.19
C VAL A 333 31.27 -43.70 2.37
N ASP A 334 32.23 -44.54 2.01
CA ASP A 334 32.54 -45.85 2.57
C ASP A 334 31.40 -46.89 2.73
N ARG A 335 31.49 -47.94 1.90
CA ARG A 335 30.50 -49.01 1.73
C ARG A 335 30.31 -49.93 2.94
N ASP A 336 31.15 -49.87 3.97
CA ASP A 336 31.07 -50.78 5.12
C ASP A 336 30.78 -50.09 6.48
N GLU A 337 31.31 -48.90 6.77
CA GLU A 337 31.04 -48.21 8.04
C GLU A 337 29.71 -47.44 8.07
N THR A 338 29.30 -46.86 6.93
CA THR A 338 28.00 -46.19 6.85
C THR A 338 26.85 -47.19 6.95
N VAL A 339 27.00 -48.44 6.55
CA VAL A 339 25.93 -49.47 6.67
C VAL A 339 25.56 -49.72 8.12
N PHE A 340 26.51 -49.66 9.06
CA PHE A 340 26.24 -49.81 10.49
C PHE A 340 25.72 -48.52 11.13
N ALA A 341 26.31 -47.35 10.84
CA ALA A 341 25.82 -46.08 11.37
C ALA A 341 24.41 -45.73 10.83
N THR A 342 24.16 -45.95 9.53
CA THR A 342 22.84 -45.77 8.90
C THR A 342 21.85 -46.85 9.27
N LYS A 343 22.25 -48.11 9.53
CA LYS A 343 21.34 -49.09 10.15
C LYS A 343 20.95 -48.67 11.56
N THR A 344 21.86 -48.05 12.32
CA THR A 344 21.56 -47.59 13.69
C THR A 344 20.67 -46.35 13.67
N GLU A 345 20.93 -45.37 12.79
CA GLU A 345 20.03 -44.22 12.57
C GLU A 345 18.69 -44.62 11.95
N SER A 346 18.67 -45.57 11.01
CA SER A 346 17.48 -46.16 10.41
C SER A 346 16.66 -46.94 11.44
N ARG A 347 17.31 -47.71 12.33
CA ARG A 347 16.66 -48.39 13.47
C ARG A 347 16.17 -47.41 14.53
N MET A 348 16.91 -46.34 14.81
CA MET A 348 16.47 -45.27 15.73
C MET A 348 15.31 -44.45 15.14
N ARG A 349 15.32 -44.15 13.84
CA ARG A 349 14.21 -43.52 13.11
C ARG A 349 12.99 -44.45 12.98
N ALA A 350 13.20 -45.74 12.72
CA ALA A 350 12.12 -46.74 12.63
C ALA A 350 11.48 -47.06 13.99
N ARG A 351 12.16 -46.76 15.10
CA ARG A 351 11.59 -46.84 16.46
C ARG A 351 10.76 -45.63 16.85
N ARG A 352 10.82 -44.51 16.10
CA ARG A 352 9.95 -43.36 16.35
C ARG A 352 8.57 -43.66 15.78
N GLY A 353 7.53 -43.43 16.59
CA GLY A 353 6.14 -43.55 16.14
C GLY A 353 5.84 -42.60 14.97
N LEU A 354 4.79 -42.91 14.21
CA LEU A 354 4.42 -42.19 12.98
C LEU A 354 4.42 -40.67 13.14
N LEU A 355 3.77 -40.17 14.19
CA LEU A 355 3.67 -38.74 14.51
C LEU A 355 5.03 -38.11 14.87
N HIS A 356 5.83 -38.80 15.68
CA HIS A 356 7.12 -38.28 16.13
C HIS A 356 8.18 -38.29 15.01
N GLY A 357 8.10 -39.27 14.09
CA GLY A 357 8.91 -39.30 12.88
C GLY A 357 8.54 -38.17 11.92
N TRP A 358 7.24 -37.96 11.68
CA TRP A 358 6.74 -36.91 10.81
C TRP A 358 7.09 -35.51 11.33
N LEU A 359 6.86 -35.22 12.61
CA LEU A 359 7.25 -33.94 13.21
C LEU A 359 8.77 -33.68 13.10
N ALA A 360 9.59 -34.71 13.30
CA ALA A 360 11.04 -34.58 13.14
C ALA A 360 11.46 -34.34 11.69
N GLU A 361 10.76 -34.89 10.70
CA GLU A 361 11.00 -34.60 9.28
C GLU A 361 10.51 -33.20 8.88
N VAL A 362 9.35 -32.76 9.37
CA VAL A 362 8.89 -31.37 9.19
C VAL A 362 9.92 -30.40 9.76
N VAL A 363 10.40 -30.60 10.99
CA VAL A 363 11.42 -29.73 11.60
C VAL A 363 12.75 -29.76 10.82
N ARG A 364 13.15 -30.91 10.26
CA ARG A 364 14.40 -31.06 9.49
C ARG A 364 14.32 -30.60 8.03
N VAL A 365 13.14 -30.60 7.42
CA VAL A 365 12.97 -30.25 6.00
C VAL A 365 12.39 -28.85 5.86
N ALA A 366 11.43 -28.47 6.72
CA ALA A 366 10.74 -27.19 6.62
C ALA A 366 11.58 -26.01 7.12
N TRP A 367 12.59 -26.22 8.00
CA TRP A 367 13.41 -25.10 8.49
C TRP A 367 14.15 -24.37 7.36
N MET A 368 14.67 -25.08 6.35
CA MET A 368 15.40 -24.46 5.24
C MET A 368 14.48 -23.64 4.32
N PRO A 369 13.34 -24.16 3.82
CA PRO A 369 12.34 -23.36 3.11
C PRO A 369 11.75 -22.23 3.96
N LEU A 370 11.56 -22.41 5.27
CA LEU A 370 11.11 -21.32 6.16
C LEU A 370 12.18 -20.24 6.26
N ILE A 371 13.44 -20.61 6.44
CA ILE A 371 14.57 -19.67 6.46
C ILE A 371 14.72 -18.99 5.11
N CYS A 372 14.64 -19.71 3.99
CA CYS A 372 14.67 -19.13 2.65
C CYS A 372 13.50 -18.17 2.44
N PHE A 373 12.28 -18.54 2.84
CA PHE A 373 11.12 -17.66 2.78
C PHE A 373 11.31 -16.41 3.65
N VAL A 374 11.80 -16.57 4.89
CA VAL A 374 12.10 -15.45 5.78
C VAL A 374 13.21 -14.57 5.21
N ILE A 375 14.28 -15.14 4.67
CA ILE A 375 15.38 -14.39 4.05
C ILE A 375 14.88 -13.66 2.80
N ILE A 376 14.11 -14.31 1.92
CA ILE A 376 13.55 -13.69 0.72
C ILE A 376 12.58 -12.59 1.11
N ALA A 377 11.65 -12.84 2.03
CA ALA A 377 10.71 -11.85 2.54
C ALA A 377 11.43 -10.67 3.22
N TRP A 378 12.54 -10.93 3.93
CA TRP A 378 13.37 -9.91 4.57
C TRP A 378 14.24 -9.13 3.59
N HIS A 379 14.67 -9.73 2.47
CA HIS A 379 15.44 -9.03 1.42
C HIS A 379 14.55 -8.23 0.46
N VAL A 380 13.26 -8.59 0.38
CA VAL A 380 12.25 -7.89 -0.41
C VAL A 380 11.54 -6.79 0.41
N SER A 381 11.69 -6.80 1.74
CA SER A 381 11.27 -5.72 2.67
C SER A 381 12.40 -4.71 2.92
#